data_AF-A0A8J2J3F9-F1
#
_entry.id   AF-A0A8J2J3F9-F1
#
_cell.length_a   1.000
_cell.length_b   1.000
_cell.length_c   1.000
_cell.angle_alpha   90.00
_cell.angle_beta   90.00
_cell.angle_gamma   90.00
#
_symmetry.space_group_name_H-M   'P 1'
#
loop_
_entity.id
_entity.type
_entity.pdbx_description
1 polymer ?
#
loop_
_entity_poly.entity_id
_entity_poly.type
_entity_poly.pdbx_seq_one_letter_code
_entity_poly.pdbx_strand_id
1 'polypeptide(L)'
;MRNHQLPPEGKWNNPEAAKYYTHSSGAKIIKSSHFDLEYILGHKINFICVATGSPRPEITWFKDGVELYAHSNFQIHEWYQSKEKIKSKMEIDPATQMDAGIYECYADNKYAVDKRTFRTDFVTNFD
;
A
#
# COMPACT_ATOMS: atom_id res chain seq x y z
N MET A 1 8.26 13.52 16.01
CA MET A 1 8.44 13.05 14.62
C MET A 1 8.91 11.60 14.71
N ARG A 2 8.07 10.61 14.41
CA ARG A 2 8.47 9.20 14.47
C ARG A 2 9.14 8.85 13.14
N ASN A 3 10.45 8.62 13.16
CA ASN A 3 11.19 8.14 12.00
C ASN A 3 10.88 6.65 11.80
N HIS A 4 10.00 6.34 10.85
CA HIS A 4 9.68 4.97 10.42
C HIS A 4 10.73 4.42 9.45
N GLN A 5 12.01 4.47 9.82
CA GLN A 5 13.02 3.71 9.07
C GLN A 5 12.88 2.23 9.41
N LEU A 6 12.37 1.46 8.44
CA LEU A 6 12.53 0.01 8.44
C LEU A 6 14.04 -0.31 8.43
N PRO A 7 14.52 -1.26 9.25
CA PRO A 7 15.89 -1.71 9.14
C PRO A 7 16.09 -2.38 7.78
N PRO A 8 17.22 -2.09 7.10
CA PRO A 8 17.57 -2.75 5.85
C PRO A 8 17.65 -4.27 6.09
N GLU A 9 17.05 -5.02 5.18
CA GLU A 9 16.99 -6.48 5.22
C GLU A 9 18.39 -7.05 5.47
N GLY A 10 18.59 -7.80 6.56
CA GLY A 10 19.78 -8.65 6.62
C GLY A 10 20.37 -9.10 7.95
N LYS A 11 20.07 -8.52 9.14
CA LYS A 11 20.65 -9.04 10.41
C LYS A 11 19.74 -8.83 11.62
N TRP A 12 18.81 -9.74 11.86
CA TRP A 12 18.05 -9.81 13.12
C TRP A 12 18.89 -10.47 14.22
N ASN A 13 19.69 -9.69 14.95
CA ASN A 13 20.30 -10.15 16.21
C ASN A 13 19.63 -9.53 17.46
N ASN A 14 18.52 -8.80 17.31
CA ASN A 14 17.78 -8.23 18.44
C ASN A 14 16.35 -8.83 18.56
N PRO A 15 16.09 -9.69 19.55
CA PRO A 15 14.76 -10.27 19.82
C PRO A 15 13.67 -9.22 20.11
N GLU A 16 14.03 -8.04 20.60
CA GLU A 16 13.07 -6.95 20.87
C GLU A 16 12.57 -6.30 19.59
N ALA A 17 13.41 -6.18 18.56
CA ALA A 17 13.00 -5.69 17.26
C ALA A 17 12.06 -6.68 16.56
N ALA A 18 12.33 -7.98 16.66
CA ALA A 18 11.44 -9.01 16.13
C ALA A 18 10.04 -8.95 16.75
N LYS A 19 9.93 -8.69 18.06
CA LYS A 19 8.63 -8.52 18.76
C LYS A 19 7.81 -7.35 18.22
N TYR A 20 8.45 -6.27 17.76
CA TYR A 20 7.77 -5.12 17.15
C TYR A 20 7.11 -5.52 15.82
N TYR A 21 7.80 -6.31 14.98
CA TYR A 21 7.27 -6.78 13.69
C TYR A 21 6.33 -7.99 13.79
N THR A 22 6.30 -8.69 14.92
CA THR A 22 5.43 -9.87 15.14
C THR A 22 4.35 -9.64 16.19
N HIS A 23 4.04 -8.38 16.55
CA HIS A 23 2.99 -8.11 17.53
C HIS A 23 1.65 -8.65 17.03
N SER A 24 0.97 -9.48 17.83
CA SER A 24 -0.26 -10.17 17.42
C SER A 24 -1.39 -9.22 17.03
N SER A 25 -1.40 -8.02 17.61
CA SER A 25 -2.33 -6.93 17.28
C SER A 25 -1.79 -5.91 16.28
N GLY A 26 -0.57 -6.12 15.75
CA GLY A 26 0.08 -5.26 14.76
C GLY A 26 -0.69 -5.18 13.43
N ALA A 27 -0.51 -4.08 12.71
CA ALA A 27 -1.05 -3.97 11.37
C ALA A 27 -0.43 -5.02 10.45
N LYS A 28 -1.27 -5.67 9.63
CA LYS A 28 -0.86 -6.70 8.69
C LYS A 28 -1.66 -6.59 7.40
N ILE A 29 -0.95 -6.49 6.27
CA ILE A 29 -1.56 -6.52 4.95
C ILE A 29 -1.77 -7.97 4.56
N ILE A 30 -3.05 -8.33 4.40
CA ILE A 30 -3.50 -9.71 4.11
C ILE A 30 -3.88 -9.91 2.64
N LYS A 31 -4.07 -8.82 1.88
CA LYS A 31 -4.29 -8.85 0.42
C LYS A 31 -3.87 -7.50 -0.19
N SER A 32 -3.13 -7.53 -1.28
CA SER A 32 -2.77 -6.33 -2.06
C SER A 32 -2.82 -6.61 -3.56
N SER A 33 -2.70 -5.57 -4.37
CA SER A 33 -2.38 -5.72 -5.80
C SER A 33 -1.04 -6.45 -5.99
N HIS A 34 -0.88 -7.09 -7.16
CA HIS A 34 0.31 -7.87 -7.50
C HIS A 34 1.52 -6.98 -7.82
N PHE A 35 2.71 -7.57 -7.71
CA PHE A 35 3.98 -6.87 -7.87
C PHE A 35 4.18 -6.28 -9.26
N ASP A 36 3.71 -6.93 -10.33
CA ASP A 36 3.79 -6.40 -11.68
C ASP A 36 2.38 -6.23 -12.23
N LEU A 37 1.90 -4.98 -12.33
CA LEU A 37 0.60 -4.65 -12.92
C LEU A 37 0.80 -3.81 -14.18
N GLU A 38 0.44 -4.38 -15.33
CA GLU A 38 0.37 -3.66 -16.59
C GLU A 38 -1.01 -3.03 -16.78
N TYR A 39 -1.05 -1.80 -17.31
CA TYR A 39 -2.30 -1.12 -17.60
C TYR A 39 -2.36 -0.50 -18.99
N ILE A 40 -3.59 -0.33 -19.47
CA ILE A 40 -3.86 0.27 -20.79
C ILE A 40 -4.02 1.78 -20.63
N LEU A 41 -3.31 2.55 -21.46
CA LEU A 41 -3.43 4.01 -21.50
C LEU A 41 -4.87 4.45 -21.81
N GLY A 42 -5.35 5.47 -21.09
CA GLY A 42 -6.70 6.01 -21.23
C GLY A 42 -7.79 5.22 -20.52
N HIS A 43 -7.46 4.05 -19.95
CA HIS A 43 -8.41 3.23 -19.19
C HIS A 43 -8.27 3.48 -17.69
N LYS A 44 -9.29 3.04 -16.94
CA LYS A 44 -9.31 3.07 -15.48
C LYS A 44 -8.42 1.96 -14.90
N ILE A 45 -7.61 2.29 -13.90
CA ILE A 45 -6.77 1.33 -13.16
C ILE A 45 -7.11 1.36 -11.67
N ASN A 46 -6.99 0.20 -11.02
CA ASN A 46 -7.39 0.03 -9.63
C ASN A 46 -6.34 -0.75 -8.84
N PHE A 47 -6.01 -0.24 -7.66
CA PHE A 47 -5.14 -0.90 -6.70
C PHE A 47 -5.90 -1.19 -5.43
N ILE A 48 -5.56 -2.30 -4.78
CA ILE A 48 -6.22 -2.70 -3.53
C ILE A 48 -5.18 -2.96 -2.45
N CYS A 49 -5.55 -2.62 -1.21
CA CYS A 49 -4.81 -3.00 -0.03
C CYS A 49 -5.83 -3.34 1.07
N VAL A 50 -5.74 -4.54 1.63
CA VAL A 50 -6.61 -5.02 2.71
C VAL A 50 -5.71 -5.34 3.89
N ALA A 51 -5.98 -4.67 5.00
CA ALA A 51 -5.21 -4.81 6.22
C ALA A 51 -6.08 -5.18 7.41
N THR A 52 -5.45 -5.83 8.39
CA THR A 52 -6.04 -6.18 9.69
C THR A 52 -5.12 -5.75 10.81
N GLY A 53 -5.66 -5.48 12.00
CA GLY A 53 -4.92 -5.09 13.19
C GLY A 53 -5.87 -4.61 14.29
N SER A 54 -5.41 -4.55 15.53
CA SER A 54 -6.23 -4.10 16.65
C SER A 54 -5.43 -3.13 17.51
N PRO A 55 -5.57 -1.79 17.36
CA PRO A 55 -6.59 -1.08 16.61
C PRO A 55 -6.51 -1.30 15.08
N ARG A 56 -7.64 -1.10 14.40
CA ARG A 56 -7.71 -1.15 12.93
C ARG A 56 -6.61 -0.27 12.32
N PRO A 57 -5.87 -0.77 11.33
CA PRO A 57 -4.85 0.03 10.67
C PRO A 57 -5.44 1.19 9.88
N GLU A 58 -4.63 2.23 9.73
CA GLU A 58 -4.79 3.28 8.71
C GLU A 58 -4.01 2.86 7.46
N ILE A 59 -4.55 3.15 6.27
CA ILE A 59 -3.86 2.85 5.00
C ILE A 59 -3.40 4.14 4.34
N THR A 60 -2.12 4.20 4.00
CA THR A 60 -1.51 5.30 3.23
C THR A 60 -0.91 4.75 1.94
N TRP A 61 -1.11 5.48 0.84
CA TRP A 61 -0.60 5.12 -0.49
C TRP A 61 0.57 6.02 -0.87
N PHE A 62 1.57 5.44 -1.53
CA PHE A 62 2.73 6.16 -2.05
C PHE A 62 2.98 5.79 -3.51
N LYS A 63 3.54 6.74 -4.27
CA LYS A 63 4.14 6.52 -5.59
C LYS A 63 5.55 7.10 -5.57
N ASP A 64 6.54 6.29 -5.94
CA ASP A 64 7.94 6.69 -6.05
C ASP A 64 8.46 7.40 -4.79
N GLY A 65 8.01 6.93 -3.61
CA GLY A 65 8.36 7.49 -2.30
C GLY A 65 7.57 8.73 -1.87
N VAL A 66 6.64 9.22 -2.69
CA VAL A 66 5.79 10.38 -2.40
C VAL A 66 4.40 9.92 -1.98
N GLU A 67 3.90 10.43 -0.86
CA GLU A 67 2.55 10.14 -0.38
C GLU A 67 1.49 10.68 -1.35
N LEU A 68 0.47 9.87 -1.60
CA LEU A 68 -0.62 10.19 -2.53
C LEU A 68 -1.87 10.61 -1.78
N TYR A 69 -2.52 11.65 -2.29
CA TYR A 69 -3.77 12.19 -1.78
C TYR A 69 -4.81 12.22 -2.91
N ALA A 70 -6.09 12.05 -2.55
CA ALA A 70 -7.19 12.13 -3.50
C ALA A 70 -7.18 13.47 -4.27
N HIS A 71 -7.27 13.42 -5.59
CA HIS A 71 -7.41 14.56 -6.50
C HIS A 71 -8.24 14.17 -7.74
N SER A 72 -8.48 15.06 -8.71
CA SER A 72 -9.47 14.84 -9.78
C SER A 72 -9.40 13.46 -10.47
N ASN A 73 -8.20 13.04 -10.88
CA ASN A 73 -7.97 11.81 -11.63
C ASN A 73 -7.52 10.64 -10.75
N PHE A 74 -7.50 10.83 -9.42
CA PHE A 74 -6.98 9.89 -8.45
C PHE A 74 -7.89 9.85 -7.22
N GLN A 75 -8.58 8.74 -7.01
CA GLN A 75 -9.55 8.60 -5.92
C GLN A 75 -9.13 7.48 -4.96
N ILE A 76 -9.37 7.70 -3.67
CA ILE A 76 -9.19 6.69 -2.63
C ILE A 76 -10.56 6.36 -2.05
N HIS A 77 -10.88 5.07 -2.00
CA HIS A 77 -12.10 4.54 -1.43
C HIS A 77 -11.78 3.58 -0.30
N GLU A 78 -12.32 3.83 0.88
CA GLU A 78 -12.09 3.01 2.06
C GLU A 78 -13.37 2.30 2.53
N TRP A 79 -13.22 1.03 2.92
CA TRP A 79 -14.26 0.23 3.54
C TRP A 79 -13.77 -0.34 4.85
N TYR A 80 -14.39 0.13 5.92
CA TYR A 80 -14.22 -0.34 7.28
C TYR A 80 -15.03 -1.62 7.51
N GLN A 81 -14.45 -2.76 7.14
CA GLN A 81 -15.12 -4.07 7.18
C GLN A 81 -15.41 -4.55 8.61
N SER A 82 -14.58 -4.17 9.58
CA SER A 82 -14.81 -4.43 11.00
C SER A 82 -14.06 -3.41 11.88
N LYS A 83 -14.07 -3.63 13.21
CA LYS A 83 -13.23 -2.89 14.17
C LYS A 83 -11.73 -3.13 14.01
N GLU A 84 -11.34 -4.15 13.25
CA GLU A 84 -9.95 -4.57 13.07
C GLU A 84 -9.51 -4.60 11.61
N LYS A 85 -10.45 -4.55 10.66
CA LYS A 85 -10.19 -4.78 9.24
C LYS A 85 -10.61 -3.61 8.37
N ILE A 86 -9.73 -3.23 7.45
CA ILE A 86 -9.93 -2.17 6.45
C ILE A 86 -9.59 -2.71 5.06
N LYS A 87 -10.34 -2.26 4.06
CA LYS A 87 -9.97 -2.33 2.65
C LYS A 87 -9.85 -0.91 2.12
N SER A 88 -8.72 -0.57 1.51
CA SER A 88 -8.53 0.65 0.74
C SER A 88 -8.37 0.29 -0.74
N LYS A 89 -8.99 1.07 -1.62
CA LYS A 89 -8.86 0.97 -3.07
C LYS A 89 -8.44 2.33 -3.60
N MET A 90 -7.36 2.35 -4.37
CA MET A 90 -6.90 3.50 -5.11
C MET A 90 -7.32 3.34 -6.57
N GLU A 91 -7.88 4.38 -7.17
CA GLU A 91 -8.38 4.40 -8.55
C GLU A 91 -7.77 5.57 -9.30
N ILE A 92 -7.20 5.30 -10.49
CA ILE A 92 -6.76 6.33 -11.44
C ILE A 92 -7.60 6.21 -12.70
N ASP A 93 -8.18 7.33 -13.12
CA ASP A 93 -9.04 7.41 -14.31
C ASP A 93 -9.03 8.82 -14.92
N PRO A 94 -8.58 9.01 -16.17
CA PRO A 94 -7.93 8.02 -17.04
C PRO A 94 -6.45 7.81 -16.68
N ALA A 95 -5.94 6.58 -16.87
CA ALA A 95 -4.52 6.30 -16.69
C ALA A 95 -3.66 6.86 -17.83
N THR A 96 -2.48 7.36 -17.46
CA THR A 96 -1.51 8.03 -18.33
C THR A 96 -0.15 7.36 -18.20
N GLN A 97 0.81 7.74 -19.06
CA GLN A 97 2.19 7.23 -18.97
C GLN A 97 2.88 7.68 -17.66
N MET A 98 2.44 8.78 -17.05
CA MET A 98 3.00 9.28 -15.79
C MET A 98 2.62 8.44 -14.57
N ASP A 99 1.61 7.57 -14.72
CA ASP A 99 1.15 6.67 -13.66
C ASP A 99 2.00 5.40 -13.54
N ALA A 100 2.99 5.22 -14.42
CA ALA A 100 4.01 4.17 -14.28
C ALA A 100 4.95 4.53 -13.12
N GLY A 101 5.37 3.52 -12.37
CA GLY A 101 6.25 3.72 -11.22
C GLY A 101 6.14 2.63 -10.18
N ILE A 102 6.71 2.91 -9.02
CA ILE A 102 6.66 2.01 -7.86
C ILE A 102 5.63 2.56 -6.88
N TYR A 103 4.61 1.77 -6.61
CA TYR A 103 3.60 2.09 -5.64
C TYR A 103 3.78 1.27 -4.37
N GLU A 104 3.41 1.87 -3.26
CA GLU A 104 3.42 1.20 -1.97
C GLU A 104 2.10 1.46 -1.23
N CYS A 105 1.54 0.44 -0.60
CA CYS A 105 0.55 0.63 0.46
C CYS A 105 1.16 0.33 1.82
N TYR A 106 0.98 1.26 2.75
CA TYR A 106 1.40 1.16 4.13
C TYR A 106 0.15 0.93 4.98
N ALA A 107 0.18 -0.06 5.86
CA ALA A 107 -0.82 -0.27 6.89
C ALA A 107 -0.16 0.00 8.25
N ASP A 108 -0.61 1.04 8.95
CA ASP A 108 -0.03 1.49 10.22
C ASP A 108 -1.04 1.35 11.36
N ASN A 109 -0.60 0.78 12.48
CA ASN A 109 -1.25 0.98 13.75
C ASN A 109 -0.20 1.16 14.87
N LYS A 110 -0.68 1.44 16.08
CA LYS A 110 0.20 1.73 17.23
C LYS A 110 1.22 0.62 17.59
N TYR A 111 1.10 -0.58 17.03
CA TYR A 111 1.95 -1.73 17.33
C TYR A 111 2.91 -2.09 16.19
N ALA A 112 2.54 -1.90 14.93
CA ALA A 112 3.39 -2.23 13.78
C ALA A 112 2.98 -1.47 12.51
N VAL A 113 3.92 -1.39 11.57
CA VAL A 113 3.69 -0.96 10.18
C VAL A 113 4.01 -2.15 9.27
N ASP A 114 3.07 -2.56 8.42
CA ASP A 114 3.31 -3.51 7.32
C ASP A 114 3.18 -2.78 5.99
N LYS A 115 3.96 -3.20 4.99
CA LYS A 115 3.95 -2.57 3.67
C LYS A 115 3.96 -3.59 2.53
N ARG A 116 3.36 -3.21 1.41
CA ARG A 116 3.46 -3.95 0.14
C ARG A 116 3.82 -2.99 -0.98
N THR A 117 4.80 -3.40 -1.77
CA THR A 117 5.32 -2.66 -2.91
C THR A 117 4.90 -3.38 -4.18
N PHE A 118 4.53 -2.63 -5.22
CA PHE A 118 4.28 -3.16 -6.55
C PHE A 118 4.67 -2.13 -7.61
N ARG A 119 5.18 -2.62 -8.73
CA ARG A 119 5.55 -1.87 -9.92
C ARG A 119 4.39 -1.86 -10.91
N THR A 120 4.20 -0.71 -11.54
CA THR A 120 3.27 -0.57 -12.65
C THR A 120 4.01 -0.14 -13.91
N ASP A 121 3.53 -0.64 -15.04
CA ASP A 121 3.95 -0.21 -16.36
C ASP A 121 2.73 -0.14 -17.29
N PHE A 122 2.86 0.54 -18.42
CA PHE A 122 1.77 0.67 -19.38
C PHE A 122 2.01 -0.15 -20.63
N VAL A 123 0.92 -0.67 -21.19
CA VAL A 123 0.89 -1.24 -22.54
C VAL A 123 0.10 -0.31 -23.45
N THR A 124 0.56 -0.20 -24.69
CA THR A 124 -0.16 0.52 -25.73
C THR A 124 -1.13 -0.43 -26.42
N ASN A 125 -2.38 -0.01 -26.60
CA ASN A 125 -3.32 -0.70 -27.49
C ASN A 125 -2.89 -0.49 -28.95
N PHE A 126 -1.88 -1.22 -29.41
CA PHE A 126 -1.53 -1.32 -30.82
C PHE A 126 -1.45 -2.79 -31.20
N ASP A 127 -2.60 -3.35 -31.57
CA ASP A 127 -2.73 -4.40 -32.57
C ASP A 127 -3.69 -3.89 -33.67
#